data_AF-A0A3P1XC60-F1
#
_entry.id   AF-A0A3P1XC60-F1
#
_cell.length_a   1.000
_cell.length_b   1.000
_cell.length_c   1.000
_cell.angle_alpha   90.00
_cell.angle_beta   90.00
_cell.angle_gamma   90.00
#
_symmetry.space_group_name_H-M   'P 1'
#
loop_
_entity.id
_entity.type
_entity.pdbx_description
1 polymer ?
#
loop_
_entity_poly.entity_id
_entity_poly.type
_entity_poly.pdbx_seq_one_letter_code
_entity_poly.pdbx_strand_id
1 'polypeptide(L)'
;MSTSTYHFIVDTTPPRYKSIYPSQNAGYDMVLSGPLWELGRGGSGQFSIFADGIEDASGIDKIRLVIKRSNGSVVSDNNLSYDTANKRAFYPWIKDMNTQAGMPSSDLDEEFTFNFIVTDLAGNTLNIPPQR
;
A
#
# COMPACT_ATOMS: atom_id res chain seq x y z
N MET A 1 -48.50 9.32 -21.15
CA MET A 1 -47.35 8.42 -20.93
C MET A 1 -46.14 9.31 -20.67
N SER A 2 -45.57 9.26 -19.47
CA SER A 2 -44.35 10.01 -19.14
C SER A 2 -43.18 9.05 -19.22
N THR A 3 -42.18 9.40 -20.02
CA THR A 3 -40.95 8.62 -20.17
C THR A 3 -39.87 9.33 -19.36
N SER A 4 -39.35 8.66 -18.32
CA SER A 4 -38.22 9.17 -17.55
C SER A 4 -36.93 8.57 -18.11
N THR A 5 -36.08 9.42 -18.70
CA THR A 5 -34.74 9.02 -19.14
C THR A 5 -33.78 9.14 -17.96
N TYR A 6 -33.23 8.02 -17.52
CA TYR A 6 -32.15 7.98 -16.53
C TYR A 6 -30.81 7.83 -17.25
N HIS A 7 -29.92 8.79 -17.07
CA HIS A 7 -28.54 8.67 -17.51
C HIS A 7 -27.75 7.97 -16.41
N PHE A 8 -27.20 6.79 -16.71
CA PHE A 8 -26.18 6.15 -15.87
C PHE A 8 -24.85 6.22 -16.60
N ILE A 9 -23.81 6.63 -15.89
CA ILE A 9 -22.43 6.62 -16.37
C ILE A 9 -21.80 5.37 -15.74
N VAL A 10 -21.28 4.46 -16.58
CA VAL A 10 -20.52 3.31 -16.12
C VAL A 10 -19.05 3.70 -16.14
N ASP A 11 -18.42 3.71 -14.97
CA ASP A 11 -16.98 3.83 -14.90
C ASP A 11 -16.34 2.46 -15.15
N THR A 12 -15.36 2.45 -16.05
CA THR A 12 -14.60 1.25 -16.46
C THR A 12 -13.10 1.49 -16.37
N THR A 13 -12.68 2.64 -15.84
CA THR A 13 -11.27 3.04 -15.78
C THR A 13 -10.71 2.58 -14.43
N PRO A 14 -9.60 1.83 -14.41
CA PRO A 14 -8.94 1.52 -13.16
C PRO A 14 -8.35 2.76 -12.50
N PRO A 15 -8.20 2.77 -11.15
CA PRO A 15 -7.47 3.80 -10.44
C PRO A 15 -6.06 4.00 -10.98
N ARG A 16 -5.51 5.19 -10.78
CA ARG A 16 -4.09 5.49 -11.07
C ARG A 16 -3.30 5.79 -9.80
N TYR A 17 -1.97 5.72 -9.91
CA TYR A 17 -1.03 6.11 -8.87
C TYR A 17 0.17 6.82 -9.51
N LYS A 18 0.91 7.62 -8.72
CA LYS A 18 2.12 8.31 -9.19
C LYS A 18 3.40 7.65 -8.68
N SER A 19 3.48 7.38 -7.39
CA SER A 19 4.71 6.86 -6.77
C SER A 19 4.42 6.13 -5.47
N ILE A 20 5.24 5.14 -5.16
CA ILE A 20 5.28 4.45 -3.88
C ILE A 20 6.68 4.55 -3.32
N TYR A 21 6.78 4.87 -2.04
CA TYR A 21 8.05 4.98 -1.35
C TYR A 21 7.88 4.75 0.15
N PRO A 22 8.92 4.21 0.82
CA PRO A 22 8.93 4.12 2.26
C PRO A 22 9.33 5.47 2.87
N SER A 23 8.99 5.70 4.14
CA SER A 23 9.42 6.88 4.89
C SER A 23 10.94 6.97 4.95
N GLN A 24 11.52 8.08 4.49
CA GLN A 24 12.98 8.26 4.49
C GLN A 24 13.58 8.44 5.90
N ASN A 25 12.75 8.76 6.90
CA ASN A 25 13.14 8.87 8.32
C ASN A 25 12.90 7.56 9.08
N ALA A 26 13.22 6.45 8.44
CA ALA A 26 13.22 5.14 9.06
C ALA A 26 14.27 5.08 10.19
N GLY A 27 13.95 4.38 11.28
CA GLY A 27 14.88 4.15 12.39
C GLY A 27 16.25 3.64 11.93
N TYR A 28 17.26 3.81 12.80
CA TYR A 28 18.67 3.50 12.54
C TYR A 28 18.90 2.18 11.78
N ASP A 29 19.82 2.20 10.81
CA ASP A 29 20.35 1.06 10.04
C ASP A 29 19.36 0.33 9.09
N MET A 30 18.28 1.00 8.65
CA MET A 30 17.42 0.44 7.59
C MET A 30 17.82 0.91 6.19
N VAL A 31 18.10 -0.05 5.31
CA VAL A 31 18.31 0.20 3.88
C VAL A 31 16.95 0.30 3.20
N LEU A 32 16.57 1.53 2.85
CA LEU A 32 15.30 1.85 2.16
C LEU A 32 15.50 2.44 0.76
N SER A 33 16.75 2.45 0.28
CA SER A 33 17.13 2.91 -1.03
C SER A 33 17.55 1.72 -1.89
N GLY A 34 17.04 1.67 -3.13
CA GLY A 34 17.32 0.59 -4.07
C GLY A 34 16.14 -0.36 -4.29
N PRO A 35 16.37 -1.46 -5.02
CA PRO A 35 15.34 -2.42 -5.42
C PRO A 35 15.02 -3.47 -4.33
N LEU A 36 15.59 -3.34 -3.13
CA LEU A 36 15.37 -4.22 -1.99
C LEU A 36 15.34 -3.38 -0.72
N TRP A 37 14.29 -3.53 0.10
CA TRP A 37 14.15 -2.87 1.39
C TRP A 37 14.51 -3.85 2.50
N GLU A 38 15.53 -3.54 3.29
CA GLU A 38 16.00 -4.38 4.41
C GLU A 38 15.12 -4.16 5.66
N LEU A 39 13.85 -4.55 5.55
CA LEU A 39 12.84 -4.40 6.58
C LEU A 39 13.00 -5.47 7.66
N GLY A 40 13.89 -5.22 8.62
CA GLY A 40 14.17 -6.20 9.68
C GLY A 40 15.46 -5.94 10.44
N ARG A 41 16.43 -5.27 9.82
CA ARG A 41 17.77 -5.07 10.38
C ARG A 41 17.95 -3.80 11.22
N GLY A 42 17.00 -2.85 11.17
CA GLY A 42 17.09 -1.60 11.94
C GLY A 42 16.57 -1.68 13.39
N GLY A 43 16.94 -0.68 14.20
CA GLY A 43 16.50 -0.53 15.59
C GLY A 43 15.01 -0.18 15.76
N SER A 44 14.59 0.15 16.99
CA SER A 44 13.20 0.58 17.25
C SER A 44 12.87 1.89 16.53
N GLY A 45 11.67 1.99 15.94
CA GLY A 45 11.28 3.19 15.21
C GLY A 45 9.87 3.14 14.62
N GLN A 46 9.37 4.31 14.22
CA GLN A 46 8.16 4.42 13.41
C GLN A 46 8.55 4.57 11.94
N PHE A 47 7.85 3.84 11.11
CA PHE A 47 8.05 3.81 9.67
C PHE A 47 6.69 3.89 9.00
N SER A 48 6.64 4.36 7.76
CA SER A 48 5.40 4.38 6.99
C SER A 48 5.69 4.04 5.54
N ILE A 49 4.80 3.31 4.89
CA ILE A 49 4.80 3.24 3.42
C ILE A 49 3.80 4.25 2.89
N PHE A 50 4.22 5.04 1.92
CA PHE A 50 3.40 6.04 1.26
C PHE A 50 3.14 5.64 -0.19
N ALA A 51 1.93 5.91 -0.65
CA ALA A 51 1.54 5.81 -2.04
C ALA A 51 0.83 7.11 -2.44
N ASP A 52 1.47 7.88 -3.31
CA ASP A 52 1.04 9.22 -3.70
C ASP A 52 0.40 9.23 -5.08
N GLY A 53 -0.48 10.21 -5.28
CA GLY A 53 -1.20 10.42 -6.53
C GLY A 53 -2.22 9.31 -6.81
N ILE A 54 -2.75 8.67 -5.76
CA ILE A 54 -3.84 7.71 -5.92
C ILE A 54 -5.11 8.48 -6.21
N GLU A 55 -5.72 8.21 -7.35
CA GLU A 55 -6.99 8.84 -7.70
C GLU A 55 -7.75 8.04 -8.75
N ASP A 56 -9.04 8.27 -8.75
CA ASP A 56 -9.97 7.79 -9.77
C ASP A 56 -11.13 8.79 -9.89
N ALA A 57 -11.80 8.84 -11.05
CA ALA A 57 -12.92 9.74 -11.28
C ALA A 57 -14.14 9.41 -10.41
N SER A 58 -14.37 8.13 -10.13
CA SER A 58 -15.42 7.64 -9.22
C SER A 58 -15.00 7.75 -7.75
N GLY A 59 -13.73 8.00 -7.46
CA GLY A 59 -13.19 8.04 -6.10
C GLY A 59 -12.74 6.66 -5.61
N ILE A 60 -11.97 6.65 -4.51
CA ILE A 60 -11.31 5.44 -4.01
C ILE A 60 -12.14 4.82 -2.88
N ASP A 61 -12.45 3.51 -2.98
CA ASP A 61 -13.10 2.71 -1.95
C ASP A 61 -12.09 2.27 -0.87
N LYS A 62 -11.02 1.59 -1.30
CA LYS A 62 -9.99 1.08 -0.39
C LYS A 62 -8.65 0.89 -1.08
N ILE A 63 -7.60 0.94 -0.28
CA ILE A 63 -6.25 0.56 -0.68
C ILE A 63 -5.77 -0.52 0.28
N ARG A 64 -5.20 -1.60 -0.25
CA ARG A 64 -4.62 -2.70 0.52
C ARG A 64 -3.13 -2.83 0.26
N LEU A 65 -2.40 -3.20 1.31
CA LEU A 65 -1.03 -3.65 1.25
C LEU A 65 -0.97 -5.12 1.65
N VAL A 66 -0.57 -5.96 0.71
CA VAL A 66 -0.30 -7.38 0.95
C VAL A 66 1.20 -7.59 0.93
N ILE A 67 1.75 -8.15 2.02
CA ILE A 67 3.16 -8.48 2.14
C ILE A 67 3.31 -9.98 2.00
N LYS A 68 4.21 -10.40 1.12
CA LYS A 68 4.49 -11.82 0.87
C LYS A 68 5.96 -12.14 1.07
N ARG A 69 6.24 -13.37 1.51
CA ARG A 69 7.58 -13.96 1.50
C ARG A 69 8.05 -14.26 0.07
N SER A 70 9.33 -14.52 -0.09
CA SER A 70 9.94 -15.02 -1.34
C SER A 70 9.24 -16.28 -1.90
N ASN A 71 8.73 -17.15 -1.02
CA ASN A 71 7.96 -18.34 -1.40
C ASN A 71 6.50 -18.06 -1.80
N GLY A 72 6.07 -16.80 -1.81
CA GLY A 72 4.73 -16.36 -2.19
C GLY A 72 3.68 -16.42 -1.07
N SER A 73 4.02 -16.95 0.12
CA SER A 73 3.09 -16.96 1.26
C SER A 73 2.82 -15.56 1.79
N VAL A 74 1.56 -15.29 2.13
CA VAL A 74 1.14 -14.00 2.70
C VAL A 74 1.59 -13.92 4.16
N VAL A 75 2.33 -12.87 4.48
CA VAL A 75 2.72 -12.50 5.85
C VAL A 75 1.69 -11.57 6.46
N SER A 76 1.17 -10.66 5.64
CA SER A 76 0.35 -9.55 6.09
C SER A 76 -0.56 -9.05 4.98
N ASP A 77 -1.71 -8.53 5.37
CA ASP A 77 -2.75 -8.02 4.47
C ASP A 77 -3.56 -6.95 5.20
N ASN A 78 -3.25 -5.69 4.91
CA ASN A 78 -3.79 -4.55 5.65
C ASN A 78 -4.46 -3.54 4.74
N ASN A 79 -5.54 -2.93 5.23
CA ASN A 79 -6.08 -1.71 4.64
C ASN A 79 -5.21 -0.51 5.00
N LEU A 80 -4.96 0.35 4.02
CA LEU A 80 -4.25 1.61 4.18
C LEU A 80 -5.20 2.74 4.56
N SER A 81 -4.67 3.69 5.33
CA SER A 81 -5.34 4.99 5.50
C SER A 81 -5.22 5.77 4.20
N TYR A 82 -6.26 6.49 3.79
CA TYR A 82 -6.27 7.29 2.58
C TYR A 82 -6.69 8.73 2.87
N ASP A 83 -5.80 9.66 2.55
CA ASP A 83 -6.03 11.10 2.57
C ASP A 83 -6.51 11.53 1.18
N THR A 84 -7.82 11.78 1.06
CA THR A 84 -8.47 12.19 -0.19
C THR A 84 -8.03 13.57 -0.68
N ALA A 85 -7.69 14.49 0.24
CA ALA A 85 -7.28 15.84 -0.12
C ALA A 85 -5.88 15.86 -0.74
N ASN A 86 -4.97 15.05 -0.19
CA ASN A 86 -3.60 14.93 -0.68
C ASN A 86 -3.40 13.77 -1.68
N LYS A 87 -4.46 12.99 -1.96
CA LYS A 87 -4.40 11.81 -2.83
C LYS A 87 -3.31 10.83 -2.41
N ARG A 88 -3.18 10.63 -1.09
CA ARG A 88 -2.09 9.88 -0.47
C ARG A 88 -2.62 8.76 0.40
N ALA A 89 -2.19 7.54 0.13
CA ALA A 89 -2.37 6.43 1.04
C ALA A 89 -1.12 6.23 1.91
N PHE A 90 -1.34 5.81 3.16
CA PHE A 90 -0.24 5.51 4.06
C PHE A 90 -0.56 4.36 5.02
N TYR A 91 0.47 3.57 5.32
CA TYR A 91 0.44 2.54 6.35
C TYR A 91 1.57 2.81 7.35
N PRO A 92 1.27 3.38 8.54
CA PRO A 92 2.26 3.53 9.59
C PRO A 92 2.48 2.18 10.30
N TRP A 93 3.73 1.84 10.58
CA TRP A 93 4.11 0.70 11.41
C TRP A 93 5.18 1.12 12.43
N ILE A 94 5.09 0.57 13.64
CA ILE A 94 6.05 0.84 14.71
C ILE A 94 6.76 -0.48 15.03
N LYS A 95 8.10 -0.46 14.96
CA LYS A 95 8.95 -1.56 15.41
C LYS A 95 9.41 -1.25 16.83
N ASP A 96 8.76 -1.84 17.82
CA ASP A 96 9.20 -1.88 19.23
C ASP A 96 9.46 -3.35 19.64
N MET A 97 9.87 -3.62 20.91
CA MET A 97 10.07 -4.99 21.43
C MET A 97 8.87 -5.95 21.23
N ASN A 98 7.69 -5.42 20.93
CA ASN A 98 6.46 -6.15 20.64
C ASN A 98 5.94 -5.80 19.25
N THR A 99 6.73 -6.02 18.20
CA THR A 99 6.40 -5.75 16.79
C THR A 99 4.90 -5.86 16.52
N GLN A 100 4.27 -4.73 16.16
CA GLN A 100 2.84 -4.73 15.83
C GLN A 100 2.55 -5.73 14.71
N ALA A 101 1.42 -6.44 14.83
CA ALA A 101 0.98 -7.40 13.83
C ALA A 101 0.87 -6.72 12.45
N GLY A 102 1.54 -7.27 11.44
CA GLY A 102 1.38 -6.83 10.05
C GLY A 102 2.66 -6.48 9.30
N MET A 103 3.84 -6.55 9.91
CA MET A 103 5.13 -6.51 9.20
C MET A 103 5.94 -7.77 9.51
N PRO A 104 6.77 -8.26 8.57
CA PRO A 104 7.64 -9.40 8.84
C PRO A 104 8.67 -9.05 9.91
N SER A 105 8.76 -9.88 10.96
CA SER A 105 9.86 -9.85 11.92
C SER A 105 10.86 -10.96 11.54
N SER A 106 11.87 -10.63 10.74
CA SER A 106 12.90 -11.59 10.36
C SER A 106 14.29 -10.99 10.51
N ASP A 107 15.15 -11.69 11.25
CA ASP A 107 16.60 -11.54 11.28
C ASP A 107 17.31 -12.41 10.22
N LEU A 108 16.53 -13.19 9.45
CA LEU A 108 17.00 -13.96 8.31
C LEU A 108 17.08 -13.09 7.05
N ASP A 109 17.97 -13.46 6.12
CA ASP A 109 18.07 -12.88 4.77
C ASP A 109 16.87 -13.29 3.91
N GLU A 110 15.70 -12.75 4.25
CA GLU A 110 14.44 -13.03 3.57
C GLU A 110 13.95 -11.80 2.81
N GLU A 111 13.75 -11.96 1.49
CA GLU A 111 13.13 -10.95 0.63
C GLU A 111 11.61 -10.98 0.78
N PHE A 112 11.02 -9.82 1.01
CA PHE A 112 9.57 -9.62 1.05
C PHE A 112 9.11 -8.78 -0.14
N THR A 113 7.92 -9.07 -0.65
CA THR A 113 7.29 -8.25 -1.69
C THR A 113 6.08 -7.52 -1.16
N PHE A 114 5.98 -6.24 -1.49
CA PHE A 114 4.89 -5.33 -1.15
C PHE A 114 3.96 -5.20 -2.35
N ASN A 115 2.75 -5.73 -2.24
CA ASN A 115 1.72 -5.68 -3.26
C ASN A 115 0.65 -4.68 -2.85
N PHE A 116 0.53 -3.58 -3.60
CA PHE A 116 -0.53 -2.61 -3.41
C PHE A 116 -1.71 -2.91 -4.33
N ILE A 117 -2.91 -2.93 -3.76
CA ILE A 117 -4.16 -3.15 -4.49
C ILE A 117 -5.08 -1.97 -4.18
N VAL A 118 -5.43 -1.19 -5.20
CA VAL A 118 -6.35 -0.05 -5.10
C VAL A 118 -7.68 -0.45 -5.71
N THR A 119 -8.79 -0.13 -5.04
CA THR A 119 -10.15 -0.36 -5.55
C THR A 119 -10.91 0.96 -5.53
N ASP A 120 -11.56 1.32 -6.64
CA ASP A 120 -12.46 2.48 -6.70
C ASP A 120 -13.88 2.14 -6.24
N LEU A 121 -14.73 3.17 -6.14
CA LEU A 121 -16.15 3.03 -5.79
C LEU A 121 -16.99 2.35 -6.89
N ALA A 122 -16.49 2.25 -8.12
CA ALA A 122 -17.12 1.51 -9.22
C ALA A 122 -16.74 0.01 -9.22
N GLY A 123 -15.79 -0.39 -8.38
CA GLY A 123 -15.28 -1.75 -8.26
C GLY A 123 -14.10 -2.09 -9.19
N ASN A 124 -13.55 -1.13 -9.95
CA ASN A 124 -12.34 -1.38 -10.72
C ASN A 124 -11.14 -1.48 -9.79
N THR A 125 -10.16 -2.30 -10.19
CA THR A 125 -8.97 -2.56 -9.37
C THR A 125 -7.70 -2.27 -10.12
N LEU A 126 -6.74 -1.66 -9.42
CA LEU A 126 -5.37 -1.48 -9.87
C LEU A 126 -4.46 -2.34 -8.97
N ASN A 127 -3.77 -3.29 -9.59
CA ASN A 127 -2.70 -4.06 -8.95
C ASN A 127 -1.35 -3.43 -9.33
N ILE A 128 -0.70 -2.82 -8.36
CA ILE A 128 0.60 -2.19 -8.57
C ILE A 128 1.68 -3.27 -8.62
N PRO A 129 2.69 -3.14 -9.51
CA PRO A 129 3.84 -4.04 -9.53
C PRO A 129 4.46 -4.22 -8.14
N PRO A 130 4.84 -5.46 -7.75
CA PRO A 130 5.41 -5.70 -6.44
C PRO A 130 6.64 -4.81 -6.21
N GLN A 131 6.66 -4.12 -5.07
CA GLN A 131 7.85 -3.41 -4.59
C GLN A 131 8.64 -4.37 -3.69
N ARG A 132 9.96 -4.24 -3.67
CA ARG A 132 10.89 -5.12 -2.97
C ARG A 132 11.81 -4.29 -2.10
#